data_AF-A0A166A1Q8-F1
#
_entry.id   AF-A0A166A1Q8-F1
#
_cell.length_a   1.000
_cell.length_b   1.000
_cell.length_c   1.000
_cell.angle_alpha   90.00
_cell.angle_beta   90.00
_cell.angle_gamma   90.00
#
_symmetry.space_group_name_H-M   'P 1'
#
loop_
_entity.id
_entity.type
_entity.pdbx_description
1 polymer ?
#
loop_
_entity_poly.entity_id
_entity_poly.type
_entity_poly.pdbx_seq_one_letter_code
_entity_poly.pdbx_strand_id
1 'polypeptide(L)'
;LLTSIDLECSSTSLKFYEQLFPSDVPCLTTARLGYINSLTMHHNLPAFTSLLSLQLKCIYRPEYSSFRDALMALPSLRHLDLNVEHFDIPSPPTHLPILLPNILYLHGKGGHYESPHSLRNLLSCIQATSLVALSLSSSTKGASIAFNAHAFEPNFPSLQHLVLNNAAHRAVDIAALARSFPNIGQLTFALGMDARLSLHNLDQILGTLAEDNAQSGLLWPKLETIALGTSSEQPDVPQLMSAILQLQAAGHPLRKILLPEKTHAGMVEVGKMIKIEDYYVDWPTPFDWPTPFE
;
A
#
# COMPACT_ATOMS: atom_id res chain seq x y z
N LEU A 1 -28.31 -2.94 -14.63
CA LEU A 1 -27.09 -2.40 -15.25
C LEU A 1 -25.91 -3.00 -14.49
N LEU A 2 -24.91 -3.54 -15.19
CA LEU A 2 -23.76 -4.19 -14.54
C LEU A 2 -22.83 -3.11 -13.97
N THR A 3 -22.77 -2.98 -12.65
CA THR A 3 -21.95 -1.97 -11.94
C THR A 3 -20.66 -2.53 -11.38
N SER A 4 -20.64 -3.84 -11.11
CA SER A 4 -19.49 -4.58 -10.62
C SER A 4 -19.35 -5.91 -11.36
N ILE A 5 -18.12 -6.40 -11.48
CA ILE A 5 -17.83 -7.72 -12.04
C ILE A 5 -16.74 -8.44 -11.24
N ASP A 6 -17.00 -9.69 -10.83
CA ASP A 6 -16.01 -10.59 -10.24
C ASP A 6 -15.67 -11.70 -11.24
N LEU A 7 -14.42 -11.75 -11.68
CA LEU A 7 -13.88 -12.81 -12.54
C LEU A 7 -12.65 -13.42 -11.87
N GLU A 8 -12.86 -14.08 -10.73
CA GLU A 8 -11.82 -14.86 -10.03
C GLU A 8 -11.98 -16.35 -10.35
N CYS A 9 -10.96 -16.95 -10.98
CA CYS A 9 -10.92 -18.39 -11.23
C CYS A 9 -9.90 -19.05 -10.29
N SER A 10 -10.32 -20.05 -9.51
CA SER A 10 -9.51 -20.60 -8.41
C SER A 10 -8.37 -21.54 -8.83
N SER A 11 -8.27 -21.94 -10.09
CA SER A 11 -7.33 -23.01 -10.50
C SER A 11 -6.72 -22.87 -11.89
N THR A 12 -7.26 -22.03 -12.78
CA THR A 12 -6.73 -21.87 -14.13
C THR A 12 -6.62 -20.39 -14.49
N SER A 13 -5.59 -20.07 -15.27
CA SER A 13 -5.40 -18.71 -15.72
C SER A 13 -6.58 -18.27 -16.59
N LEU A 14 -7.27 -17.21 -16.19
CA LEU A 14 -8.36 -16.61 -16.95
C LEU A 14 -7.79 -16.04 -18.25
N LYS A 15 -8.22 -16.59 -19.39
CA LYS A 15 -7.83 -16.13 -20.72
C LYS A 15 -9.04 -15.57 -21.43
N PHE A 16 -8.86 -14.38 -21.99
CA PHE A 16 -9.83 -13.81 -22.89
C PHE A 16 -9.44 -14.13 -24.33
N TYR A 17 -10.22 -14.98 -24.98
CA TYR A 17 -10.05 -15.26 -26.42
C TYR A 17 -10.78 -14.22 -27.27
N GLU A 18 -11.80 -13.59 -26.71
CA GLU A 18 -12.65 -12.58 -27.33
C GLU A 18 -13.02 -11.50 -26.30
N GLN A 19 -13.63 -10.41 -26.78
CA GLN A 19 -14.21 -9.39 -25.91
C GLN A 19 -15.46 -9.97 -25.21
N LEU A 20 -15.51 -9.91 -23.89
CA LEU A 20 -16.70 -10.24 -23.09
C LEU A 20 -17.87 -9.31 -23.42
N PHE A 21 -17.54 -8.05 -23.72
CA PHE A 21 -18.51 -7.03 -24.05
C PHE A 21 -18.20 -6.49 -25.44
N PRO A 22 -19.14 -6.61 -26.39
CA PRO A 22 -18.95 -6.10 -27.76
C PRO A 22 -19.00 -4.57 -27.84
N SER A 23 -19.37 -3.90 -26.75
CA SER A 23 -19.48 -2.44 -26.64
C SER A 23 -19.03 -1.99 -25.25
N ASP A 24 -18.79 -0.69 -25.10
CA ASP A 24 -18.49 -0.06 -23.81
C ASP A 24 -19.52 -0.44 -22.74
N VAL A 25 -19.04 -0.62 -21.50
CA VAL A 25 -19.86 -0.91 -20.33
C VAL A 25 -19.85 0.30 -19.40
N PRO A 26 -20.58 1.39 -19.73
CA PRO A 26 -20.44 2.68 -19.06
C PRO A 26 -20.87 2.66 -17.59
N CYS A 27 -21.65 1.65 -17.18
CA CYS A 27 -22.08 1.52 -15.79
C CYS A 27 -21.09 0.73 -14.93
N LEU A 28 -20.10 0.03 -15.53
CA LEU A 28 -19.16 -0.79 -14.79
C LEU A 28 -18.11 0.08 -14.10
N THR A 29 -18.21 0.23 -12.79
CA THR A 29 -17.34 1.09 -11.98
C THR A 29 -16.30 0.30 -11.19
N THR A 30 -16.55 -0.99 -10.92
CA THR A 30 -15.64 -1.81 -10.11
C THR A 30 -15.42 -3.19 -10.74
N ALA A 31 -14.17 -3.65 -10.81
CA ALA A 31 -13.85 -4.97 -11.35
C ALA A 31 -12.80 -5.67 -10.50
N ARG A 32 -13.02 -6.97 -10.25
CA ARG A 32 -12.05 -7.88 -9.65
C ARG A 32 -11.71 -8.96 -10.67
N LEU A 33 -10.44 -9.07 -11.04
CA LEU A 33 -9.95 -10.05 -12.01
C LEU A 33 -8.85 -10.88 -11.33
N GLY A 34 -9.06 -12.18 -11.21
CA GLY A 34 -8.10 -13.10 -10.60
C GLY A 34 -7.49 -14.06 -11.62
N TYR A 35 -6.20 -14.35 -11.46
CA TYR A 35 -5.45 -15.31 -12.28
C TYR A 35 -5.47 -14.99 -13.78
N ILE A 36 -5.69 -13.73 -14.16
CA ILE A 36 -5.79 -13.32 -15.56
C ILE A 36 -4.45 -13.43 -16.29
N ASN A 37 -4.48 -13.98 -17.51
CA ASN A 37 -3.33 -13.97 -18.39
C ASN A 37 -3.12 -12.55 -18.94
N SER A 38 -2.00 -11.93 -18.54
CA SER A 38 -1.62 -10.57 -18.95
C SER A 38 -1.61 -10.35 -20.46
N LEU A 39 -1.29 -11.39 -21.25
CA LEU A 39 -1.27 -11.32 -22.71
C LEU A 39 -2.66 -11.12 -23.31
N THR A 40 -3.73 -11.44 -22.58
CA THR A 40 -5.12 -11.34 -23.05
C THR A 40 -5.91 -10.21 -22.41
N MET A 41 -5.30 -9.47 -21.48
CA MET A 41 -5.93 -8.35 -20.76
C MET A 41 -6.44 -7.26 -21.70
N HIS A 42 -5.69 -7.01 -22.79
CA HIS A 42 -6.00 -5.99 -23.79
C HIS A 42 -7.31 -6.24 -24.54
N HIS A 43 -7.88 -7.45 -24.51
CA HIS A 43 -9.16 -7.72 -25.15
C HIS A 43 -10.35 -7.08 -24.40
N ASN A 44 -10.27 -6.92 -23.07
CA ASN A 44 -11.44 -6.54 -22.25
C ASN A 44 -11.30 -5.21 -21.53
N LEU A 45 -10.10 -4.86 -21.05
CA LEU A 45 -9.91 -3.63 -20.29
C LEU A 45 -10.26 -2.36 -21.06
N PRO A 46 -10.03 -2.25 -22.38
CA PRO A 46 -10.46 -1.07 -23.12
C PRO A 46 -11.97 -0.82 -23.09
N ALA A 47 -12.82 -1.84 -22.90
CA ALA A 47 -14.27 -1.68 -22.79
C ALA A 47 -14.71 -1.15 -21.41
N PHE A 48 -13.79 -1.09 -20.43
CA PHE A 48 -14.04 -0.67 -19.05
C PHE A 48 -13.65 0.79 -18.83
N THR A 49 -14.00 1.67 -19.77
CA THR A 49 -13.60 3.09 -19.76
C THR A 49 -14.10 3.86 -18.53
N SER A 50 -15.21 3.43 -17.92
CA SER A 50 -15.83 4.05 -16.73
C SER A 50 -15.37 3.43 -15.41
N LEU A 51 -14.39 2.50 -15.45
CA LEU A 51 -13.91 1.80 -14.28
C LEU A 51 -13.19 2.75 -13.32
N LEU A 52 -13.67 2.81 -12.08
CA LEU A 52 -13.10 3.63 -11.01
C LEU A 52 -12.14 2.81 -10.12
N SER A 53 -12.42 1.51 -9.97
CA SER A 53 -11.71 0.62 -9.05
C SER A 53 -11.41 -0.72 -9.71
N LEU A 54 -10.13 -1.10 -9.76
CA LEU A 54 -9.67 -2.37 -10.32
C LEU A 54 -8.84 -3.14 -9.31
N GLN A 55 -9.16 -4.42 -9.13
CA GLN A 55 -8.32 -5.37 -8.39
C GLN A 55 -7.83 -6.46 -9.33
N LEU A 56 -6.51 -6.60 -9.43
CA LEU A 56 -5.82 -7.65 -10.18
C LEU A 56 -5.15 -8.62 -9.20
N LYS A 57 -5.70 -9.83 -9.07
CA LYS A 57 -5.19 -10.85 -8.16
C LYS A 57 -4.33 -11.91 -8.87
N CYS A 58 -3.24 -12.31 -8.22
CA CYS A 58 -2.41 -13.46 -8.60
C CYS A 58 -1.91 -13.36 -10.06
N ILE A 59 -1.38 -12.19 -10.43
CA ILE A 59 -0.79 -11.98 -11.74
C ILE A 59 0.61 -12.58 -11.75
N TYR A 60 0.80 -13.63 -12.56
CA TYR A 60 2.07 -14.33 -12.68
C TYR A 60 2.85 -13.85 -13.91
N ARG A 61 4.05 -13.30 -13.70
CA ARG A 61 5.00 -12.88 -14.76
C ARG A 61 4.34 -12.11 -15.91
N PRO A 62 3.70 -10.96 -15.64
CA PRO A 62 3.06 -10.22 -16.71
C PRO A 62 4.09 -9.73 -17.73
N GLU A 63 3.74 -9.79 -19.01
CA GLU A 63 4.53 -9.11 -20.04
C GLU A 63 4.36 -7.60 -19.88
N TYR A 64 5.48 -6.88 -19.74
CA TYR A 64 5.48 -5.49 -19.30
C TYR A 64 4.64 -4.58 -20.20
N SER A 65 4.77 -4.70 -21.52
CA SER A 65 4.12 -3.79 -22.48
C SER A 65 2.62 -3.99 -22.47
N SER A 66 2.15 -5.24 -22.54
CA SER A 66 0.73 -5.60 -22.46
C SER A 66 0.11 -5.16 -21.14
N PHE A 67 0.82 -5.37 -20.03
CA PHE A 67 0.36 -4.95 -18.71
C PHE A 67 0.25 -3.42 -18.59
N ARG A 68 1.28 -2.71 -19.06
CA ARG A 68 1.30 -1.25 -19.11
C ARG A 68 0.14 -0.69 -19.92
N ASP A 69 -0.01 -1.15 -21.16
CA ASP A 69 -1.01 -0.62 -22.09
C ASP A 69 -2.43 -0.92 -21.59
N ALA A 70 -2.63 -2.09 -21.00
CA ALA A 70 -3.89 -2.47 -20.37
C ALA A 70 -4.29 -1.56 -19.21
N LEU A 71 -3.35 -1.20 -18.33
CA LEU A 71 -3.63 -0.27 -17.22
C LEU A 71 -3.85 1.16 -17.72
N MET A 72 -3.06 1.61 -18.70
CA MET A 72 -3.18 2.97 -19.26
C MET A 72 -4.44 3.17 -20.11
N ALA A 73 -5.09 2.09 -20.54
CA ALA A 73 -6.38 2.12 -21.23
C ALA A 73 -7.59 2.43 -20.29
N LEU A 74 -7.35 2.60 -18.98
CA LEU A 74 -8.39 2.88 -17.99
C LEU A 74 -8.33 4.34 -17.50
N PRO A 75 -8.89 5.30 -18.25
CA PRO A 75 -8.71 6.72 -17.98
C PRO A 75 -9.37 7.19 -16.68
N SER A 76 -10.44 6.52 -16.25
CA SER A 76 -11.24 6.88 -15.08
C SER A 76 -10.74 6.27 -13.77
N LEU A 77 -9.70 5.43 -13.83
CA LEU A 77 -9.26 4.62 -12.70
C LEU A 77 -8.71 5.51 -11.57
N ARG A 78 -9.26 5.33 -10.36
CA ARG A 78 -8.88 6.06 -9.14
C ARG A 78 -8.33 5.15 -8.05
N HIS A 79 -8.73 3.88 -8.04
CA HIS A 79 -8.26 2.88 -7.10
C HIS A 79 -7.70 1.67 -7.87
N LEU A 80 -6.47 1.28 -7.55
CA LEU A 80 -5.84 0.11 -8.12
C LEU A 80 -5.26 -0.79 -7.02
N ASP A 81 -5.66 -2.06 -7.01
CA ASP A 81 -5.09 -3.10 -6.16
C ASP A 81 -4.37 -4.15 -7.03
N LEU A 82 -3.06 -4.29 -6.82
CA LEU A 82 -2.18 -5.16 -7.57
C LEU A 82 -1.57 -6.22 -6.67
N ASN A 83 -1.87 -7.49 -6.95
CA ASN A 83 -1.15 -8.62 -6.41
C ASN A 83 -0.39 -9.32 -7.54
N VAL A 84 0.91 -9.02 -7.64
CA VAL A 84 1.80 -9.52 -8.68
C VAL A 84 2.86 -10.41 -8.04
N GLU A 85 2.91 -11.68 -8.46
CA GLU A 85 3.79 -12.68 -7.85
C GLU A 85 5.25 -12.52 -8.29
N HIS A 86 5.44 -12.23 -9.58
CA HIS A 86 6.74 -12.06 -10.19
C HIS A 86 6.68 -10.92 -11.21
N PHE A 87 7.47 -9.87 -11.00
CA PHE A 87 7.49 -8.71 -11.87
C PHE A 87 8.93 -8.34 -12.23
N ASP A 88 9.30 -8.61 -13.47
CA ASP A 88 10.60 -8.24 -14.02
C ASP A 88 10.47 -6.94 -14.80
N ILE A 89 11.45 -6.06 -14.61
CA ILE A 89 11.61 -4.88 -15.44
C ILE A 89 12.41 -5.30 -16.67
N PRO A 90 11.96 -4.99 -17.89
CA PRO A 90 12.78 -5.18 -19.08
C PRO A 90 14.11 -4.43 -18.95
N SER A 91 15.21 -5.08 -19.33
CA SER A 91 16.56 -4.49 -19.27
C SER A 91 16.58 -3.09 -19.91
N PRO A 92 17.24 -2.09 -19.29
CA PRO A 92 17.39 -0.75 -19.88
C PRO A 92 17.97 -0.82 -21.31
N PRO A 93 17.68 0.16 -22.20
CA PRO A 93 17.11 1.49 -21.92
C PRO A 93 15.61 1.65 -22.30
N THR A 94 14.85 0.58 -22.49
CA THR A 94 13.68 0.60 -23.38
C THR A 94 12.29 0.64 -22.74
N HIS A 95 12.14 0.56 -21.41
CA HIS A 95 10.79 0.51 -20.82
C HIS A 95 10.21 1.91 -20.57
N LEU A 96 9.06 2.19 -21.19
CA LEU A 96 8.28 3.40 -20.92
C LEU A 96 7.53 3.24 -19.59
N PRO A 97 7.46 4.27 -18.74
CA PRO A 97 6.74 4.17 -17.47
C PRO A 97 5.25 3.90 -17.67
N ILE A 98 4.62 3.27 -16.67
CA ILE A 98 3.18 3.10 -16.55
C ILE A 98 2.61 4.39 -15.96
N LEU A 99 1.92 5.18 -16.79
CA LEU A 99 1.38 6.47 -16.39
C LEU A 99 -0.04 6.31 -15.87
N LEU A 100 -0.24 6.60 -14.58
CA LEU A 100 -1.53 6.50 -13.90
C LEU A 100 -1.88 7.82 -13.20
N PRO A 101 -2.12 8.90 -13.95
CA PRO A 101 -2.24 10.26 -13.39
C PRO A 101 -3.47 10.47 -12.51
N ASN A 102 -4.52 9.66 -12.66
CA ASN A 102 -5.80 9.82 -11.92
C ASN A 102 -5.93 8.89 -10.71
N ILE A 103 -4.95 7.99 -10.50
CA ILE A 103 -4.94 7.09 -9.34
C ILE A 103 -4.73 7.90 -8.07
N LEU A 104 -5.61 7.69 -7.10
CA LEU A 104 -5.57 8.26 -5.76
C LEU A 104 -5.12 7.23 -4.72
N TYR A 105 -5.48 5.96 -4.94
CA TYR A 105 -5.21 4.84 -4.03
C TYR A 105 -4.55 3.69 -4.79
N LEU A 106 -3.39 3.27 -4.31
CA LEU A 106 -2.64 2.13 -4.86
C LEU A 106 -2.34 1.13 -3.76
N HIS A 107 -2.86 -0.09 -3.89
CA HIS A 107 -2.42 -1.23 -3.09
C HIS A 107 -1.43 -2.06 -3.91
N GLY A 108 -0.22 -2.21 -3.38
CA GLY A 108 0.82 -3.07 -3.92
C GLY A 108 1.04 -4.27 -3.00
N LYS A 109 0.73 -5.46 -3.50
CA LYS A 109 1.11 -6.72 -2.89
C LYS A 109 2.17 -7.39 -3.76
N GLY A 110 3.28 -7.74 -3.14
CA GLY A 110 4.32 -8.55 -3.77
C GLY A 110 4.91 -9.57 -2.83
N GLY A 111 5.69 -10.48 -3.40
CA GLY A 111 6.45 -11.46 -2.65
C GLY A 111 5.89 -12.87 -2.78
N HIS A 112 6.26 -13.54 -3.86
CA HIS A 112 6.55 -14.96 -3.75
C HIS A 112 8.00 -15.12 -3.26
N TYR A 113 8.33 -16.21 -2.54
CA TYR A 113 9.70 -16.47 -2.05
C TYR A 113 10.78 -16.38 -3.13
N GLU A 114 10.38 -16.57 -4.39
CA GLU A 114 11.26 -16.60 -5.56
C GLU A 114 11.55 -15.22 -6.17
N SER A 115 10.84 -14.15 -5.74
CA SER A 115 11.07 -12.79 -6.28
C SER A 115 10.83 -11.69 -5.24
N PRO A 116 11.78 -11.49 -4.31
CA PRO A 116 11.66 -10.47 -3.27
C PRO A 116 11.66 -9.03 -3.83
N HIS A 117 12.08 -8.85 -5.09
CA HIS A 117 12.17 -7.54 -5.73
C HIS A 117 10.91 -7.14 -6.51
N SER A 118 9.92 -8.02 -6.66
CA SER A 118 8.74 -7.76 -7.51
C SER A 118 7.97 -6.50 -7.14
N LEU A 119 7.71 -6.27 -5.85
CA LEU A 119 6.99 -5.08 -5.39
C LEU A 119 7.79 -3.80 -5.68
N ARG A 120 9.10 -3.82 -5.41
CA ARG A 120 10.00 -2.72 -5.72
C ARG A 120 10.01 -2.42 -7.22
N ASN A 121 10.12 -3.46 -8.04
CA ASN A 121 10.15 -3.34 -9.49
C ASN A 121 8.85 -2.71 -10.01
N LEU A 122 7.72 -3.20 -9.54
CA LEU A 122 6.40 -2.68 -9.87
C LEU A 122 6.29 -1.19 -9.54
N LEU A 123 6.64 -0.79 -8.32
CA LEU A 123 6.58 0.62 -7.89
C LEU A 123 7.55 1.52 -8.66
N SER A 124 8.70 0.99 -9.11
CA SER A 124 9.67 1.77 -9.87
C SER A 124 9.21 2.13 -11.28
N CYS A 125 8.29 1.34 -11.84
CA CYS A 125 7.76 1.54 -13.18
C CYS A 125 6.47 2.36 -13.22
N ILE A 126 5.81 2.59 -12.09
CA ILE A 126 4.55 3.33 -12.01
C ILE A 126 4.84 4.80 -11.71
N GLN A 127 4.22 5.69 -12.47
CA GLN A 127 4.15 7.12 -12.18
C GLN A 127 2.70 7.51 -11.93
N ALA A 128 2.40 7.94 -10.71
CA ALA A 128 1.06 8.32 -10.28
C ALA A 128 1.12 9.63 -9.51
N THR A 129 1.04 10.74 -10.25
CA THR A 129 1.23 12.09 -9.71
C THR A 129 0.13 12.50 -8.73
N SER A 130 -1.07 11.93 -8.84
CA SER A 130 -2.20 12.23 -7.95
C SER A 130 -2.35 11.22 -6.80
N LEU A 131 -1.42 10.28 -6.66
CA LEU A 131 -1.49 9.25 -5.63
C LEU A 131 -1.42 9.90 -4.24
N VAL A 132 -2.45 9.70 -3.42
CA VAL A 132 -2.54 10.26 -2.06
C VAL A 132 -2.19 9.20 -1.02
N ALA A 133 -2.59 7.95 -1.25
CA ALA A 133 -2.38 6.85 -0.32
C ALA A 133 -1.82 5.59 -1.01
N LEU A 134 -0.80 5.00 -0.40
CA LEU A 134 -0.12 3.78 -0.84
C LEU A 134 -0.23 2.72 0.24
N SER A 135 -0.78 1.55 -0.09
CA SER A 135 -0.81 0.38 0.78
C SER A 135 0.22 -0.64 0.28
N LEU A 136 1.11 -1.06 1.18
CA LEU A 136 2.12 -2.07 0.89
C LEU A 136 1.84 -3.32 1.70
N SER A 137 1.83 -4.46 1.01
CA SER A 137 1.73 -5.76 1.66
C SER A 137 2.75 -6.76 1.16
N SER A 138 3.33 -7.51 2.10
CA SER A 138 4.27 -8.61 1.82
C SER A 138 3.65 -9.94 2.24
N SER A 139 3.63 -10.91 1.32
CA SER A 139 3.18 -12.28 1.60
C SER A 139 4.24 -13.16 2.26
N THR A 140 5.52 -12.76 2.20
CA THR A 140 6.63 -13.57 2.71
C THR A 140 7.02 -13.15 4.13
N LYS A 141 6.90 -14.08 5.07
CA LYS A 141 7.32 -13.90 6.47
C LYS A 141 8.79 -13.47 6.53
N GLY A 142 9.06 -12.29 7.09
CA GLY A 142 10.43 -11.82 7.38
C GLY A 142 11.22 -11.32 6.18
N ALA A 143 10.62 -11.24 4.98
CA ALA A 143 11.28 -10.60 3.85
C ALA A 143 11.13 -9.08 3.96
N SER A 144 12.23 -8.41 4.29
CA SER A 144 12.34 -6.96 4.21
C SER A 144 12.20 -6.50 2.76
N ILE A 145 11.35 -5.50 2.51
CA ILE A 145 11.31 -4.85 1.21
C ILE A 145 12.44 -3.81 1.21
N ALA A 146 13.60 -4.20 0.66
CA ALA A 146 14.74 -3.32 0.55
C ALA A 146 14.50 -2.25 -0.53
N PHE A 147 14.11 -1.06 -0.11
CA PHE A 147 14.01 0.11 -0.97
C PHE A 147 15.30 0.93 -0.95
N ASN A 148 15.66 1.51 -2.10
CA ASN A 148 16.74 2.48 -2.17
C ASN A 148 16.21 3.85 -1.76
N ALA A 149 17.02 4.65 -1.06
CA ALA A 149 16.65 6.01 -0.66
C ALA A 149 16.25 6.86 -1.89
N HIS A 150 15.20 7.68 -1.74
CA HIS A 150 14.62 8.56 -2.77
C HIS A 150 14.18 7.89 -4.08
N ALA A 151 14.06 6.57 -4.12
CA ALA A 151 13.79 5.85 -5.36
C ALA A 151 12.43 6.18 -6.01
N PHE A 152 11.44 6.62 -5.23
CA PHE A 152 10.06 6.79 -5.72
C PHE A 152 9.48 8.18 -5.50
N GLU A 153 10.23 9.12 -4.90
CA GLU A 153 9.80 10.50 -4.76
C GLU A 153 9.35 11.14 -6.10
N PRO A 154 10.05 10.98 -7.24
CA PRO A 154 9.57 11.51 -8.51
C PRO A 154 8.32 10.80 -9.05
N ASN A 155 8.06 9.56 -8.61
CA ASN A 155 6.93 8.75 -9.09
C ASN A 155 5.61 9.09 -8.37
N PHE A 156 5.69 9.51 -7.09
CA PHE A 156 4.53 9.74 -6.22
C PHE A 156 4.63 11.07 -5.45
N PRO A 157 4.70 12.21 -6.14
CA PRO A 157 4.92 13.52 -5.52
C PRO A 157 3.81 13.95 -4.54
N SER A 158 2.57 13.48 -4.72
CA SER A 158 1.41 13.83 -3.86
C SER A 158 1.19 12.86 -2.69
N LEU A 159 2.03 11.84 -2.55
CA LEU A 159 1.81 10.77 -1.56
C LEU A 159 1.96 11.31 -0.13
N GLN A 160 0.92 11.13 0.67
CA GLN A 160 0.87 11.61 2.06
C GLN A 160 0.51 10.50 3.06
N HIS A 161 -0.12 9.42 2.62
CA HIS A 161 -0.55 8.33 3.49
C HIS A 161 0.10 7.02 3.08
N LEU A 162 0.81 6.39 4.02
CA LEU A 162 1.42 5.07 3.84
C LEU A 162 0.74 4.06 4.77
N VAL A 163 0.20 3.00 4.18
CA VAL A 163 -0.37 1.86 4.90
C VAL A 163 0.57 0.68 4.77
N LEU A 164 1.01 0.14 5.90
CA LEU A 164 1.91 -0.99 5.99
C LEU A 164 1.13 -2.19 6.53
N ASN A 165 0.94 -3.19 5.67
CA ASN A 165 0.32 -4.46 6.02
C ASN A 165 1.37 -5.56 5.94
N ASN A 166 1.98 -5.92 7.07
CA ASN A 166 3.03 -6.94 7.12
C ASN A 166 4.26 -6.62 6.24
N ALA A 167 4.53 -5.34 5.97
CA ALA A 167 5.56 -4.88 5.03
C ALA A 167 6.84 -4.34 5.70
N ALA A 168 6.82 -4.14 7.02
CA ALA A 168 7.96 -3.66 7.80
C ALA A 168 8.06 -4.43 9.12
N HIS A 169 9.19 -5.11 9.34
CA HIS A 169 9.42 -5.99 10.49
C HIS A 169 10.57 -5.53 11.38
N ARG A 170 11.42 -4.63 10.87
CA ARG A 170 12.63 -4.15 11.54
C ARG A 170 12.75 -2.64 11.43
N ALA A 171 13.47 -2.03 12.36
CA ALA A 171 13.81 -0.61 12.34
C ALA A 171 14.42 -0.16 11.00
N VAL A 172 15.29 -0.99 10.41
CA VAL A 172 15.92 -0.71 9.11
C VAL A 172 14.90 -0.63 7.96
N ASP A 173 13.78 -1.36 8.04
CA ASP A 173 12.73 -1.34 7.02
C ASP A 173 11.97 -0.01 7.06
N ILE A 174 11.65 0.45 8.27
CA ILE A 174 11.01 1.75 8.51
C ILE A 174 11.91 2.87 8.00
N ALA A 175 13.20 2.84 8.33
CA ALA A 175 14.14 3.85 7.87
C ALA A 175 14.31 3.84 6.34
N ALA A 176 14.28 2.67 5.70
CA ALA A 176 14.31 2.57 4.23
C ALA A 176 13.02 3.14 3.59
N LEU A 177 11.85 2.84 4.15
CA LEU A 177 10.56 3.38 3.73
C LEU A 177 10.51 4.91 3.89
N ALA A 178 10.98 5.42 5.03
CA ALA A 178 11.02 6.85 5.30
C ALA A 178 11.92 7.62 4.32
N ARG A 179 13.05 7.03 3.92
CA ARG A 179 13.91 7.60 2.87
C ARG A 179 13.31 7.48 1.47
N SER A 180 12.46 6.48 1.23
CA SER A 180 11.84 6.24 -0.08
C SER A 180 10.61 7.11 -0.31
N PHE A 181 9.87 7.41 0.76
CA PHE A 181 8.67 8.22 0.78
C PHE A 181 8.81 9.28 1.88
N PRO A 182 9.57 10.36 1.65
CA PRO A 182 9.87 11.33 2.71
C PRO A 182 8.67 12.21 3.11
N ASN A 183 7.68 12.36 2.23
CA ASN A 183 6.58 13.32 2.39
C ASN A 183 5.33 12.76 3.08
N ILE A 184 5.45 11.63 3.81
CA ILE A 184 4.32 11.01 4.50
C ILE A 184 3.88 11.86 5.70
N GLY A 185 2.59 12.22 5.72
CA GLY A 185 1.90 12.88 6.83
C GLY A 185 1.13 11.93 7.73
N GLN A 186 0.73 10.75 7.21
CA GLN A 186 0.02 9.72 7.95
C GLN A 186 0.62 8.35 7.69
N LEU A 187 0.93 7.63 8.77
CA LEU A 187 1.42 6.26 8.73
C LEU A 187 0.40 5.33 9.38
N THR A 188 0.06 4.23 8.73
CA THR A 188 -0.91 3.25 9.27
C THR A 188 -0.31 1.86 9.24
N PHE A 189 -0.27 1.21 10.39
CA PHE A 189 0.09 -0.20 10.53
C PHE A 189 -1.20 -1.01 10.56
N ALA A 190 -1.54 -1.59 9.41
CA ALA A 190 -2.75 -2.37 9.22
C ALA A 190 -2.54 -3.83 9.63
N LEU A 191 -3.64 -4.46 10.05
CA LEU A 191 -3.71 -5.87 10.38
C LEU A 191 -3.39 -6.74 9.16
N GLY A 192 -2.27 -7.47 9.23
CA GLY A 192 -2.06 -8.67 8.41
C GLY A 192 -2.74 -9.88 9.07
N MET A 193 -3.12 -10.87 8.26
CA MET A 193 -3.72 -12.12 8.78
C MET A 193 -2.81 -12.90 9.76
N ASP A 194 -1.51 -12.58 9.83
CA ASP A 194 -0.55 -13.20 10.74
C ASP A 194 -0.07 -12.18 11.80
N ALA A 195 -0.84 -12.04 12.87
CA ALA A 195 -0.61 -11.14 14.01
C ALA A 195 0.61 -11.47 14.89
N ARG A 196 1.60 -12.20 14.36
CA ARG A 196 2.74 -12.76 15.13
C ARG A 196 4.10 -12.16 14.75
N LEU A 197 4.17 -11.27 13.76
CA LEU A 197 5.43 -10.82 13.13
C LEU A 197 5.58 -9.31 12.96
N SER A 198 4.70 -8.48 13.53
CA SER A 198 4.88 -7.02 13.44
C SER A 198 5.84 -6.50 14.51
N LEU A 199 6.47 -5.36 14.24
CA LEU A 199 6.96 -4.46 15.30
C LEU A 199 5.74 -4.07 16.14
N HIS A 200 5.34 -4.92 17.09
CA HIS A 200 4.03 -4.85 17.73
C HIS A 200 3.88 -3.67 18.68
N ASN A 201 4.96 -2.92 18.92
CA ASN A 201 5.04 -2.00 20.04
C ASN A 201 5.33 -0.59 19.50
N LEU A 202 4.36 0.30 19.74
CA LEU A 202 4.37 1.71 19.35
C LEU A 202 5.66 2.42 19.79
N ASP A 203 6.17 2.05 20.97
CA ASP A 203 7.46 2.48 21.53
C ASP A 203 8.65 2.10 20.65
N GLN A 204 8.69 0.91 20.03
CA GLN A 204 9.76 0.53 19.11
C GLN A 204 9.74 1.32 17.81
N ILE A 205 8.54 1.58 17.28
CA ILE A 205 8.36 2.40 16.07
C ILE A 205 8.85 3.82 16.36
N LEU A 206 8.37 4.44 17.45
CA LEU A 206 8.76 5.80 17.81
C LEU A 206 10.21 5.89 18.26
N GLY A 207 10.74 4.87 18.94
CA GLY A 207 12.16 4.76 19.29
C GLY A 207 13.04 4.72 18.04
N THR A 208 12.65 3.95 17.02
CA THR A 208 13.35 3.94 15.72
C THR A 208 13.36 5.33 15.08
N LEU A 209 12.22 6.03 15.10
CA LEU A 209 12.12 7.39 14.57
C LEU A 209 12.99 8.36 15.38
N ALA A 210 13.07 8.21 16.70
CA ALA A 210 13.86 9.08 17.57
C ALA A 210 15.38 8.84 17.45
N GLU A 211 15.81 7.58 17.34
CA GLU A 211 17.23 7.20 17.29
C GLU A 211 17.89 7.60 15.97
N ASP A 212 17.25 7.36 14.81
CA ASP A 212 17.85 7.68 13.50
C ASP A 212 17.98 9.20 13.28
N ASN A 213 17.18 10.01 14.00
CA ASN A 213 17.31 11.47 13.98
C ASN A 213 18.69 11.95 14.40
N ALA A 214 19.34 11.23 15.32
CA ALA A 214 20.65 11.60 15.83
C ALA A 214 21.78 11.39 14.79
N GLN A 215 21.55 10.60 13.74
CA GLN A 215 22.59 10.13 12.82
C GLN A 215 22.32 10.48 11.34
N SER A 216 21.05 10.47 10.90
CA SER A 216 20.70 10.58 9.47
C SER A 216 19.70 11.71 9.14
N GLY A 217 19.25 12.48 10.13
CA GLY A 217 18.17 13.46 9.97
C GLY A 217 16.79 12.89 10.25
N LEU A 218 15.77 13.76 10.26
CA LEU A 218 14.42 13.42 10.71
C LEU A 218 13.73 12.43 9.75
N LEU A 219 13.39 11.24 10.23
CA LEU A 219 12.56 10.30 9.47
C LEU A 219 11.12 10.84 9.37
N TRP A 220 10.57 10.86 8.16
CA TRP A 220 9.26 11.45 7.86
C TRP A 220 9.01 12.81 8.52
N PRO A 221 9.71 13.87 8.08
CA PRO A 221 9.66 15.19 8.73
C PRO A 221 8.26 15.85 8.72
N LYS A 222 7.30 15.31 7.96
CA LYS A 222 5.91 15.79 7.87
C LYS A 222 4.91 14.90 8.61
N LEU A 223 5.36 13.83 9.29
CA LEU A 223 4.47 12.84 9.89
C LEU A 223 3.73 13.41 11.11
N GLU A 224 2.41 13.50 10.99
CA GLU A 224 1.53 14.07 12.02
C GLU A 224 0.72 13.01 12.75
N THR A 225 0.40 11.90 12.05
CA THR A 225 -0.52 10.88 12.54
C THR A 225 0.05 9.48 12.35
N ILE A 226 0.02 8.68 13.41
CA ILE A 226 0.35 7.25 13.36
C ILE A 226 -0.88 6.45 13.79
N ALA A 227 -1.28 5.45 13.00
CA ALA A 227 -2.43 4.60 13.27
C ALA A 227 -2.00 3.14 13.41
N LEU A 228 -2.46 2.44 14.46
CA LEU A 228 -2.13 1.04 14.69
C LEU A 228 -3.41 0.22 14.84
N GLY A 229 -3.63 -0.76 13.96
CA GLY A 229 -4.82 -1.63 14.01
C GLY A 229 -4.82 -2.64 15.13
N THR A 230 -3.66 -2.90 15.73
CA THR A 230 -3.52 -3.77 16.91
C THR A 230 -2.41 -3.33 17.83
N SER A 231 -2.64 -3.47 19.13
CA SER A 231 -1.57 -3.72 20.10
C SER A 231 -1.98 -4.99 20.86
N SER A 232 -1.15 -6.03 20.76
CA SER A 232 -1.32 -7.30 21.49
C SER A 232 -0.75 -7.19 22.90
N GLU A 233 0.22 -6.30 23.08
CA GLU A 233 0.88 -6.04 24.35
C GLU A 233 0.50 -4.65 24.87
N GLN A 234 0.48 -4.51 26.20
CA GLN A 234 0.38 -3.20 26.81
C GLN A 234 1.66 -2.43 26.50
N PRO A 235 1.56 -1.26 25.86
CA PRO A 235 2.72 -0.45 25.51
C PRO A 235 3.45 0.03 26.77
N ASP A 236 4.78 0.10 26.69
CA ASP A 236 5.61 0.71 27.73
C ASP A 236 5.40 2.23 27.71
N VAL A 237 4.48 2.71 28.55
CA VAL A 237 4.08 4.12 28.61
C VAL A 237 5.27 5.05 28.88
N PRO A 238 6.16 4.79 29.87
CA PRO A 238 7.38 5.58 30.06
C PRO A 238 8.25 5.68 28.80
N GLN A 239 8.53 4.55 28.14
CA GLN A 239 9.38 4.55 26.94
C GLN A 239 8.72 5.31 25.79
N LEU A 240 7.42 5.10 25.60
CA LEU A 240 6.60 5.79 24.61
C LEU A 240 6.59 7.31 24.82
N MET A 241 6.34 7.77 26.05
CA MET A 241 6.37 9.20 26.38
C MET A 241 7.76 9.81 26.13
N SER A 242 8.83 9.10 26.50
CA SER A 242 10.21 9.52 26.24
C SER A 242 10.46 9.69 24.73
N ALA A 243 10.06 8.72 23.91
CA ALA A 243 10.21 8.79 22.46
C ALA A 243 9.42 9.95 21.84
N ILE A 244 8.18 10.19 22.30
CA ILE A 244 7.37 11.33 21.84
C ILE A 244 8.06 12.66 22.19
N LEU A 245 8.56 12.81 23.41
CA LEU A 245 9.28 14.03 23.82
C LEU A 245 10.54 14.25 22.99
N GLN A 246 11.31 13.19 22.70
CA GLN A 246 12.50 13.28 21.86
C GLN A 246 12.15 13.72 20.44
N LEU A 247 11.08 13.16 19.86
CA LEU A 247 10.60 13.57 18.54
C LEU A 247 10.14 15.04 18.52
N GLN A 248 9.36 15.46 19.52
CA GLN A 248 8.91 16.84 19.64
C GLN A 248 10.07 17.82 19.85
N ALA A 249 11.06 17.46 20.68
CA ALA A 249 12.28 18.25 20.89
C ALA A 249 13.12 18.37 19.60
N ALA A 250 13.09 17.34 18.74
CA ALA A 250 13.69 17.37 17.41
C ALA A 250 12.85 18.13 16.36
N GLY A 251 11.72 18.72 16.76
CA GLY A 251 10.84 19.50 15.87
C GLY A 251 9.88 18.66 15.03
N HIS A 252 9.67 17.38 15.37
CA HIS A 252 8.76 16.51 14.63
C HIS A 252 7.29 16.92 14.85
N PRO A 253 6.46 17.02 13.79
CA PRO A 253 5.08 17.51 13.88
C PRO A 253 4.07 16.47 14.41
N LEU A 254 4.54 15.43 15.09
CA LEU A 254 3.69 14.33 15.53
C LEU A 254 2.67 14.84 16.56
N ARG A 255 1.38 14.68 16.26
CA ARG A 255 0.28 15.27 17.05
C ARG A 255 -0.87 14.32 17.35
N LYS A 256 -0.96 13.19 16.64
CA LYS A 256 -2.07 12.24 16.78
C LYS A 256 -1.60 10.78 16.71
N ILE A 257 -2.18 9.95 17.57
CA ILE A 257 -2.05 8.48 17.49
C ILE A 257 -3.46 7.88 17.48
N LEU A 258 -3.75 7.04 16.47
CA LEU A 258 -5.00 6.30 16.36
C LEU A 258 -4.82 4.88 16.87
N LEU A 259 -5.57 4.49 17.91
CA LEU A 259 -5.44 3.20 18.57
C LEU A 259 -6.81 2.55 18.81
N PRO A 260 -6.90 1.20 18.88
CA PRO A 260 -8.16 0.53 19.19
C PRO A 260 -8.66 0.92 20.59
N GLU A 261 -9.97 1.12 20.77
CA GLU A 261 -10.60 1.60 22.02
C GLU A 261 -10.08 0.88 23.28
N LYS A 262 -9.89 -0.45 23.21
CA LYS A 262 -9.37 -1.26 24.31
C LYS A 262 -8.01 -0.84 24.86
N THR A 263 -7.20 -0.11 24.10
CA THR A 263 -5.86 0.36 24.55
C THR A 263 -5.92 1.74 25.20
N HIS A 264 -7.04 2.46 25.11
CA HIS A 264 -7.16 3.86 25.57
C HIS A 264 -7.01 3.99 27.08
N ALA A 265 -7.50 3.02 27.86
CA ALA A 265 -7.39 3.04 29.32
C ALA A 265 -5.93 3.06 29.82
N GLY A 266 -5.00 2.46 29.07
CA GLY A 266 -3.56 2.50 29.36
C GLY A 266 -2.84 3.73 28.80
N MET A 267 -3.52 4.56 28.02
CA MET A 267 -2.95 5.70 27.27
C MET A 267 -3.24 7.06 27.89
N VAL A 268 -3.85 7.12 29.07
CA VAL A 268 -4.30 8.38 29.69
C VAL A 268 -3.17 9.38 29.89
N GLU A 269 -1.98 8.91 30.29
CA GLU A 269 -0.81 9.79 30.48
C GLU A 269 -0.24 10.30 29.16
N VAL A 270 -0.17 9.42 28.15
CA VAL A 270 0.24 9.76 26.78
C VAL A 270 -0.73 10.77 26.15
N GLY A 271 -2.03 10.61 26.42
CA GLY A 271 -3.11 11.50 25.97
C GLY A 271 -2.99 12.95 26.46
N LYS A 272 -2.18 13.21 27.50
CA LYS A 272 -1.86 14.57 27.95
C LYS A 272 -0.85 15.27 27.04
N MET A 273 -0.07 14.52 26.27
CA MET A 273 1.01 15.02 25.41
C MET A 273 0.64 15.03 23.93
N ILE A 274 -0.19 14.07 23.52
CA ILE A 274 -0.58 13.86 22.13
C ILE A 274 -2.04 13.42 22.05
N LYS A 275 -2.72 13.75 20.95
CA LYS A 275 -4.12 13.34 20.78
C LYS A 275 -4.21 11.83 20.55
N ILE A 276 -4.97 11.14 21.39
CA ILE A 276 -5.35 9.73 21.19
C ILE A 276 -6.79 9.68 20.68
N GLU A 277 -7.01 8.95 19.60
CA GLU A 277 -8.33 8.74 19.01
C GLU A 277 -8.52 7.26 18.65
N ASP A 278 -9.78 6.89 18.38
CA ASP A 278 -10.12 5.55 17.92
C ASP A 278 -9.47 5.24 16.57
N TYR A 279 -8.96 4.01 16.47
CA TYR A 279 -8.45 3.49 15.22
C TYR A 279 -9.57 3.32 14.19
N TYR A 280 -9.35 3.91 13.02
CA TYR A 280 -10.09 3.62 11.81
C TYR A 280 -9.10 3.52 10.65
N VAL A 281 -9.44 2.70 9.65
CA VAL A 281 -8.65 2.63 8.42
C VAL A 281 -9.26 3.59 7.42
N ASP A 282 -8.57 4.70 7.15
CA ASP A 282 -8.94 5.64 6.08
C ASP A 282 -8.50 5.08 4.72
N TRP A 283 -8.99 3.89 4.38
CA TRP A 283 -8.70 3.19 3.13
C TRP A 283 -10.02 2.81 2.46
N PRO A 284 -10.25 3.19 1.19
CA PRO A 284 -11.46 2.81 0.49
C PRO A 284 -11.52 1.29 0.30
N THR A 285 -12.68 0.69 0.57
CA THR A 285 -12.92 -0.75 0.38
C THR A 285 -13.92 -1.04 -0.74
N PRO A 286 -13.62 -0.68 -2.00
CA PRO A 286 -14.59 -0.79 -3.10
C PRO A 286 -14.95 -2.24 -3.47
N PHE A 287 -14.24 -3.22 -2.91
CA PHE A 287 -14.40 -4.64 -3.19
C PHE A 287 -15.03 -5.43 -2.03
N ASP A 288 -15.50 -4.76 -0.98
CA ASP A 288 -16.29 -5.37 0.10
C ASP A 288 -17.73 -5.58 -0.40
N TRP A 289 -17.87 -6.48 -1.36
CA TRP A 289 -19.17 -6.87 -1.89
C TRP A 289 -19.79 -7.89 -0.94
N PRO A 290 -21.11 -7.83 -0.70
CA PRO A 290 -21.79 -8.93 -0.04
C PRO A 290 -21.50 -10.21 -0.83
N THR A 291 -20.87 -11.18 -0.20
CA THR A 291 -20.75 -12.50 -0.80
C THR A 291 -22.17 -13.04 -1.03
N PRO A 292 -22.47 -13.67 -2.18
CA PRO A 292 -23.82 -14.19 -2.47
C PRO A 292 -24.33 -15.29 -1.51
N PHE A 293 -23.60 -15.57 -0.44
CA PHE A 293 -23.88 -16.63 0.53
C PHE A 293 -23.56 -16.13 1.94
N GLU A 294 -24.39 -15.21 2.44
CA GLU A 294 -24.70 -15.06 3.87
C GLU A 294 -26.22 -15.00 4.06
#